data_AF-A0A955Y6J5-F1
#
_entry.id   AF-A0A955Y6J5-F1
#
_cell.length_a   1.000
_cell.length_b   1.000
_cell.length_c   1.000
_cell.angle_alpha   90.00
_cell.angle_beta   90.00
_cell.angle_gamma   90.00
#
_symmetry.space_group_name_H-M   'P 1'
#
loop_
_entity.id
_entity.type
_entity.pdbx_description
1 polymer ?
#
loop_
_entity_poly.entity_id
_entity_poly.type
_entity_poly.pdbx_seq_one_letter_code
_entity_poly.pdbx_strand_id
1 'polypeptide(L)' 'MLSEVTRLAPSIVGVLTDIDGTLTEDGRLGAAAYTALWRLRQAGLRVVPVTGRPGGWVDLIARMWPVDSVVGENGGL' A
#
# COMPACT_ATOMS: atom_id res chain seq x y z
N MET A 1 -2.95 4.21 11.39
CA MET A 1 -3.10 2.77 11.10
C MET A 1 -1.79 2.14 10.62
N LEU A 2 -1.27 2.46 9.42
CA LEU A 2 -0.03 1.83 8.90
C LEU A 2 1.24 2.09 9.73
N SER A 3 1.35 3.25 10.37
CA SER A 3 2.53 3.64 11.17
C SER A 3 2.77 2.79 12.41
N GLU A 4 1.80 1.98 12.82
CA GLU A 4 1.89 1.15 14.02
C GLU A 4 2.31 -0.28 13.70
N VAL A 5 2.22 -0.69 12.44
CA VAL A 5 2.55 -2.06 12.00
C VAL A 5 4.00 -2.39 12.30
N THR A 6 4.91 -1.42 12.19
CA THR A 6 6.34 -1.63 12.52
C THR A 6 6.59 -1.99 13.99
N ARG A 7 5.59 -1.85 14.86
CA ARG A 7 5.65 -2.23 16.29
C ARG A 7 4.99 -3.59 16.59
N LEU A 8 4.45 -4.26 15.57
CA LEU A 8 3.80 -5.56 15.73
C LEU A 8 4.82 -6.70 15.80
N ALA A 9 4.33 -7.90 16.13
CA ALA A 9 5.15 -9.08 16.44
C ALA A 9 6.28 -9.35 15.42
N PRO A 10 7.43 -9.90 15.86
CA PRO A 10 8.61 -10.11 15.01
C PRO A 10 8.39 -10.98 13.76
N SER A 11 7.27 -11.70 13.69
CA SER A 11 6.92 -12.60 12.60
C SER A 11 6.19 -11.93 11.43
N ILE A 12 5.85 -10.65 11.52
CA ILE A 12 5.19 -9.94 10.41
C ILE A 12 6.22 -9.62 9.31
N VAL A 13 5.87 -9.99 8.08
CA VAL A 13 6.76 -9.86 6.91
C VAL A 13 6.26 -8.85 5.88
N GLY A 14 5.06 -8.29 6.07
CA GLY A 14 4.46 -7.33 5.15
C GLY A 14 3.04 -6.91 5.50
N VAL A 15 2.50 -6.01 4.69
CA VAL A 15 1.16 -5.43 4.79
C VAL A 15 0.48 -5.49 3.43
N LEU A 16 -0.73 -6.02 3.42
CA LEU A 16 -1.68 -5.83 2.32
C LEU A 16 -2.69 -4.77 2.76
N THR A 17 -3.06 -3.87 1.86
CA THR A 17 -4.00 -2.78 2.17
C THR A 17 -4.86 -2.45 0.97
N ASP A 18 -6.14 -2.21 1.20
CA ASP A 18 -6.98 -1.57 0.19
C ASP A 18 -6.56 -0.11 -0.04
N ILE A 19 -7.02 0.52 -1.14
CA ILE A 19 -6.70 1.89 -1.52
C ILE A 19 -7.87 2.84 -1.29
N ASP A 20 -9.02 2.58 -1.91
CA ASP A 20 -10.12 3.54 -2.02
C ASP A 20 -10.96 3.60 -0.74
N GLY A 21 -10.93 4.73 -0.05
CA GLY A 21 -11.55 4.85 1.29
C GLY A 21 -10.75 4.18 2.41
N THR A 22 -9.59 3.57 2.09
CA THR A 22 -8.67 2.95 3.06
C THR A 22 -7.38 3.74 3.19
N LEU A 23 -6.55 3.81 2.13
CA LEU A 23 -5.36 4.67 2.09
C LEU A 23 -5.71 6.10 1.68
N THR A 24 -6.75 6.24 0.88
CA THR A 24 -7.20 7.51 0.33
C THR A 24 -8.44 8.01 1.06
N GLU A 25 -8.50 9.32 1.24
CA GLU A 25 -9.68 10.02 1.72
C GLU A 25 -10.15 10.95 0.59
N ASP A 26 -11.44 10.88 0.25
CA ASP A 26 -12.02 11.57 -0.91
C ASP A 26 -11.22 11.38 -2.21
N GLY A 27 -10.71 10.15 -2.42
CA GLY A 27 -9.92 9.77 -3.59
C GLY A 27 -8.50 10.36 -3.64
N ARG A 28 -8.03 10.98 -2.55
CA ARG A 28 -6.69 11.57 -2.45
C ARG A 28 -5.81 10.79 -1.48
N LEU A 29 -4.57 10.54 -1.90
CA LEU A 29 -3.57 10.00 -0.98
C LEU A 29 -2.95 11.12 -0.15
N GLY A 30 -3.24 11.12 1.15
CA GLY A 30 -2.66 12.08 2.09
C GLY A 30 -1.16 11.87 2.31
N ALA A 31 -0.45 12.96 2.64
CA ALA A 31 0.99 12.93 2.88
C ALA A 31 1.40 11.96 4.00
N ALA A 32 0.58 11.84 5.06
CA ALA A 32 0.83 10.92 6.16
C ALA A 32 0.75 9.45 5.71
N ALA A 33 -0.23 9.10 4.89
CA ALA A 33 -0.37 7.76 4.34
C ALA A 33 0.82 7.41 3.42
N TYR A 34 1.18 8.32 2.51
CA TYR A 34 2.33 8.13 1.63
C TYR A 34 3.65 7.99 2.42
N THR A 35 3.84 8.79 3.46
CA THR A 35 5.00 8.70 4.37
C THR A 35 5.03 7.36 5.11
N ALA A 36 3.87 6.84 5.51
CA ALA A 36 3.80 5.54 6.17
C ALA A 36 4.23 4.39 5.24
N LEU A 37 3.88 4.44 3.95
CA LEU A 37 4.34 3.44 2.97
C LEU A 37 5.89 3.41 2.89
N TRP A 38 6.53 4.58 2.85
CA TRP A 38 8.00 4.68 2.91
C TRP A 38 8.58 4.08 4.20
N ARG A 39 7.96 4.36 5.36
CA ARG A 39 8.42 3.82 6.65
C ARG A 39 8.34 2.30 6.70
N LEU A 40 7.25 1.72 6.18
CA LEU A 40 7.09 0.26 6.09
C LEU A 40 8.17 -0.35 5.21
N ARG A 41 8.40 0.23 4.03
CA ARG A 41 9.47 -0.19 3.12
C ARG A 41 10.85 -0.11 3.77
N GLN A 42 11.16 0.99 4.46
CA GLN A 42 12.43 1.18 5.18
C GLN A 42 12.60 0.22 6.35
N ALA A 43 11.49 -0.22 6.97
CA ALA A 43 11.49 -1.24 8.01
C ALA A 43 11.65 -2.67 7.46
N GLY A 44 11.78 -2.84 6.14
CA GLY A 44 11.93 -4.15 5.50
C GLY A 44 10.63 -4.94 5.35
N LEU A 45 9.47 -4.31 5.60
CA LEU A 45 8.17 -4.92 5.39
C LEU A 45 7.76 -4.79 3.92
N ARG A 46 7.25 -5.89 3.35
CA ARG A 46 6.66 -5.84 2.01
C ARG A 46 5.34 -5.08 2.04
N VAL A 47 5.10 -4.17 1.11
CA VAL A 47 3.85 -3.42 1.02
C VAL A 47 3.18 -3.71 -0.30
N VAL A 48 1.96 -4.23 -0.25
CA VAL A 48 1.18 -4.61 -1.44
C VAL A 48 -0.23 -4.00 -1.36
N PRO A 49 -0.47 -2.85 -2.01
CA PRO A 49 -1.82 -2.34 -2.17
C PRO A 49 -2.67 -3.29 -3.01
N VAL A 50 -3.93 -3.44 -2.64
CA VAL A 50 -4.95 -4.24 -3.31
C VAL A 50 -6.04 -3.30 -3.74
N THR A 51 -6.51 -3.38 -4.99
CA THR A 51 -7.55 -2.47 -5.48
C THR A 51 -8.41 -3.14 -6.55
N GLY A 52 -9.67 -2.70 -6.64
CA GLY A 52 -10.55 -3.01 -7.76
C GLY A 52 -10.27 -2.17 -9.01
N ARG A 53 -9.35 -1.20 -8.95
CA ARG A 53 -9.03 -0.32 -10.07
C ARG A 53 -8.36 -1.09 -11.23
N PRO A 54 -8.55 -0.63 -12.48
CA PRO A 54 -8.05 -1.32 -13.67
C PRO A 54 -6.53 -1.26 -13.79
N GLY A 55 -5.95 -2.11 -14.63
CA GLY A 55 -4.49 -2.25 -14.80
C GLY A 55 -3.69 -0.95 -15.03
N GLY A 56 -4.27 0.08 -15.65
CA GLY A 56 -3.61 1.40 -15.78
C GLY A 56 -3.30 2.07 -14.44
N TRP A 57 -4.15 1.89 -13.43
CA TRP A 57 -3.87 2.35 -12.06
C TRP A 57 -2.80 1.50 -11.39
N VAL A 58 -2.83 0.20 -11.60
CA VAL A 58 -1.83 -0.75 -11.08
C VAL A 58 -0.44 -0.37 -11.55
N ASP A 59 -0.27 -0.14 -12.86
CA ASP A 59 1.03 0.27 -13.44
C ASP A 59 1.51 1.61 -12.87
N LEU A 60 0.62 2.60 -12.75
CA LEU A 60 0.95 3.88 -12.14
C LEU A 60 1.40 3.74 -10.69
N ILE A 61 0.66 3.01 -9.86
CA ILE A 61 1.00 2.83 -8.44
C ILE A 61 2.31 2.05 -8.30
N ALA A 62 2.47 0.95 -9.03
CA ALA A 62 3.66 0.10 -8.97
C ALA A 62 4.94 0.87 -9.36
N ARG A 63 4.84 1.85 -10.25
CA ARG A 63 5.98 2.70 -10.66
C ARG A 63 6.25 3.86 -9.73
N MET A 64 5.21 4.44 -9.15
CA MET A 64 5.32 5.75 -8.49
C MET A 64 5.33 5.67 -6.96
N TRP A 65 4.70 4.67 -6.36
CA TRP A 65 4.58 4.55 -4.91
C TRP A 65 5.69 3.65 -4.34
N PRO A 66 6.10 3.84 -3.08
CA PRO A 66 7.13 3.03 -2.43
C PRO A 66 6.57 1.68 -1.96
N VAL A 67 6.07 0.87 -2.91
CA VAL A 67 5.44 -0.43 -2.69
C VAL A 67 6.17 -1.51 -3.48
N ASP A 68 5.99 -2.78 -3.11
CA ASP A 68 6.72 -3.91 -3.73
C ASP A 68 5.95 -4.52 -4.90
N SER A 69 4.62 -4.50 -4.83
CA SER A 69 3.72 -4.91 -5.91
C SER A 69 2.34 -4.31 -5.67
N VAL A 70 1.44 -4.47 -6.63
CA VAL A 70 0.05 -4.02 -6.54
C VAL A 70 -0.83 -5.14 -7.09
N VAL A 71 -1.91 -5.45 -6.39
CA VAL A 71 -2.96 -6.36 -6.89
C VAL A 71 -4.10 -5.51 -7.44
N GLY A 72 -4.42 -5.72 -8.71
CA GLY A 72 -5.46 -5.00 -9.44
C GLY A 72 -6.73 -5.81 -9.66
N GLU A 73 -7.77 -5.13 -10.15
CA GLU A 73 -9.02 -5.76 -10.61
C GLU A 73 -9.62 -6.76 -9.61
N ASN A 74 -9.50 -6.44 -8.31
CA ASN A 74 -9.96 -7.29 -7.20
C ASN A 74 -9.28 -8.68 -7.15
N GLY A 75 -8.02 -8.78 -7.59
CA GLY A 75 -7.27 -10.03 -7.64
C GLY A 75 -7.18 -10.68 -9.02
N GLY A 76 -7.74 -10.03 -10.06
CA GLY A 76 -7.64 -10.48 -11.45
C GLY A 76 -6.31 -10.15 -12.12
N LEU A 77 -5.52 -9.25 -11.53
CA LEU A 77 -4.24 -8.76 -12.03
C LEU A 77 -3.20 -8.59 -10.91
#